data_AF-A0A8T4AAG6-F1
#
_entry.id   AF-A0A8T4AAG6-F1
#
_cell.length_a   1.000
_cell.length_b   1.000
_cell.length_c   1.000
_cell.angle_alpha   90.00
_cell.angle_beta   90.00
_cell.angle_gamma   90.00
#
_symmetry.space_group_name_H-M   'P 1'
#
loop_
_entity.id
_entity.type
_entity.pdbx_description
1 polymer ?
#
loop_
_entity_poly.entity_id
_entity_poly.type
_entity_poly.pdbx_seq_one_letter_code
_entity_poly.pdbx_strand_id
1 'polypeptide(L)'
;MKLLKKGKKQKPSGKIDTIKKWSLSIAIIIVLVSFVMIGIQTFYPDPFQGKHCWDREEFQGPRFAKDCYLLSNTTTRDHCISEQSAENEKWQKMQNECQKQQDAVLRIYNRNVSIILLITGMLSLITSLFIVSVSSVAYGFSFGGIVLIFIAIVKYWTELQDFMRFIILGLILAVLVWLGYKKLDSRKEEQNSKKHK
;
A
#
# COMPACT_ATOMS: atom_id res chain seq x y z
N MET A 1 -1.51 27.94 69.01
CA MET A 1 -0.91 26.72 68.43
C MET A 1 -1.66 26.38 67.13
N LYS A 2 -1.27 26.99 66.00
CA LYS A 2 -1.88 26.75 64.67
C LYS A 2 -0.97 25.82 63.89
N LEU A 3 -1.38 24.56 63.73
CA LEU A 3 -0.66 23.57 62.93
C LEU A 3 -0.86 23.85 61.44
N LEU A 4 0.26 24.06 60.76
CA LEU A 4 0.39 24.27 59.32
C LEU A 4 -0.05 23.00 58.56
N LYS A 5 -1.18 23.08 57.83
CA LYS A 5 -1.52 22.12 56.79
C LYS A 5 -0.53 22.26 55.63
N LYS A 6 0.44 21.34 55.56
CA LYS A 6 1.31 21.15 54.39
C LYS A 6 0.46 20.82 53.15
N GLY A 7 0.41 21.75 52.20
CA GLY A 7 -0.10 21.50 50.86
C GLY A 7 0.80 20.51 50.13
N LYS A 8 0.25 19.34 49.79
CA LYS A 8 0.89 18.40 48.86
C LYS A 8 0.86 19.03 47.46
N LYS A 9 2.02 19.41 46.94
CA LYS A 9 2.20 19.78 45.53
C LYS A 9 1.94 18.55 44.67
N GLN A 10 0.82 18.54 43.94
CA GLN A 10 0.60 17.58 42.85
C GLN A 10 1.62 17.88 41.74
N LYS A 11 2.37 16.85 41.36
CA LYS A 11 3.36 16.85 40.29
C LYS A 11 2.63 16.90 38.93
N PRO A 12 3.07 17.71 37.95
CA PRO A 12 2.45 17.74 36.63
C PRO A 12 2.73 16.43 35.88
N SER A 13 1.76 15.51 35.91
CA SER A 13 1.69 14.30 35.08
C SER A 13 1.25 14.68 33.66
N GLY A 14 2.12 15.35 32.91
CA GLY A 14 1.74 15.97 31.63
C GLY A 14 1.97 15.11 30.37
N LYS A 15 2.85 14.08 30.43
CA LYS A 15 3.28 13.35 29.21
C LYS A 15 2.94 11.85 29.19
N ILE A 16 2.96 11.16 30.33
CA ILE A 16 2.79 9.71 30.38
C ILE A 16 1.33 9.28 30.14
N ASP A 17 0.36 10.10 30.58
CA ASP A 17 -1.06 9.82 30.40
C ASP A 17 -1.53 10.00 28.95
N THR A 18 -0.81 10.81 28.15
CA THR A 18 -1.10 11.02 26.73
C THR A 18 -0.61 9.84 25.89
N ILE A 19 0.57 9.30 26.17
CA ILE A 19 1.13 8.16 25.42
C ILE A 19 0.25 6.91 25.56
N LYS A 20 -0.25 6.64 26.78
CA LYS A 20 -1.17 5.51 27.02
C LYS A 20 -2.48 5.61 26.23
N LYS A 21 -2.99 6.83 26.02
CA LYS A 21 -4.24 7.07 25.26
C LYS A 21 -4.08 6.81 23.76
N TRP A 22 -2.89 7.05 23.21
CA TRP A 22 -2.59 6.84 21.79
C TRP A 22 -2.16 5.41 21.46
N SER A 23 -1.68 4.65 22.44
CA SER A 23 -1.22 3.26 22.25
C SER A 23 -2.30 2.36 21.61
N LEU A 24 -3.55 2.45 22.09
CA LEU A 24 -4.65 1.67 21.53
C LEU A 24 -4.92 2.03 20.05
N SER A 25 -4.91 3.33 19.72
CA SER A 25 -5.16 3.79 18.35
C SER A 25 -4.08 3.28 17.39
N ILE A 26 -2.81 3.30 17.80
CA ILE A 26 -1.70 2.81 16.97
C ILE A 26 -1.82 1.30 16.74
N ALA A 27 -2.15 0.54 17.79
CA ALA A 27 -2.38 -0.89 17.66
C ALA A 27 -3.50 -1.20 16.65
N ILE A 28 -4.62 -0.47 16.71
CA ILE A 28 -5.73 -0.62 15.76
C ILE A 28 -5.29 -0.32 14.32
N ILE A 29 -4.51 0.74 14.10
CA ILE A 29 -4.00 1.07 12.76
C ILE A 29 -3.17 -0.08 12.19
N ILE A 30 -2.22 -0.60 12.98
CA ILE A 30 -1.32 -1.68 12.54
C ILE A 30 -2.12 -2.95 12.23
N VAL A 31 -3.01 -3.35 13.13
CA VAL A 31 -3.83 -4.57 12.96
C VAL A 31 -4.78 -4.42 11.79
N LEU A 32 -5.44 -3.27 11.63
CA LEU A 32 -6.35 -3.02 10.51
C LEU A 32 -5.62 -3.09 9.17
N VAL A 33 -4.49 -2.40 9.03
CA VAL A 33 -3.70 -2.41 7.78
C VAL A 33 -3.21 -3.82 7.48
N SER A 34 -2.69 -4.53 8.49
CA SER A 34 -2.20 -5.91 8.33
C SER A 34 -3.32 -6.86 7.93
N PHE A 35 -4.49 -6.75 8.59
CA PHE A 35 -5.66 -7.56 8.29
C PHE A 35 -6.12 -7.39 6.85
N VAL A 36 -6.19 -6.15 6.35
CA VAL A 36 -6.58 -5.88 4.96
C VAL A 36 -5.53 -6.42 3.98
N MET A 37 -4.24 -6.25 4.27
CA MET A 37 -3.17 -6.75 3.39
C MET A 37 -3.15 -8.28 3.30
N ILE A 38 -3.26 -8.97 4.43
CA ILE A 38 -3.34 -10.43 4.48
C ILE A 38 -4.65 -10.90 3.83
N GLY A 39 -5.76 -10.20 4.07
CA GLY A 39 -7.05 -10.49 3.44
C GLY A 39 -6.97 -10.44 1.92
N ILE A 40 -6.34 -9.40 1.35
CA ILE A 40 -6.10 -9.29 -0.10
C ILE A 40 -5.30 -10.49 -0.59
N GLN A 41 -4.19 -10.84 0.06
CA GLN A 41 -3.38 -12.00 -0.35
C GLN A 41 -4.16 -13.32 -0.28
N THR A 42 -5.10 -13.44 0.65
CA THR A 42 -5.92 -14.65 0.84
C THR A 42 -7.02 -14.78 -0.21
N PHE A 43 -7.74 -13.69 -0.50
CA PHE A 43 -8.88 -13.71 -1.42
C PHE A 43 -8.51 -13.36 -2.87
N TYR A 44 -7.37 -12.73 -3.08
CA TYR A 44 -6.87 -12.29 -4.37
C TYR A 44 -5.36 -12.58 -4.44
N PRO A 45 -4.98 -13.87 -4.58
CA PRO A 45 -3.59 -14.29 -4.53
C PRO A 45 -2.80 -13.76 -5.72
N ASP A 46 -1.51 -13.54 -5.50
CA ASP A 46 -0.59 -13.10 -6.54
C ASP A 46 -0.54 -14.13 -7.69
N PRO A 47 -0.68 -13.69 -8.96
CA PRO A 47 -0.75 -14.59 -10.10
C PRO A 47 0.56 -15.34 -10.41
N PHE A 48 1.68 -14.96 -9.79
CA PHE A 48 3.02 -15.49 -10.09
C PHE A 48 3.63 -16.36 -8.99
N GLN A 49 2.85 -16.84 -8.02
CA GLN A 49 3.36 -17.74 -6.98
C GLN A 49 4.00 -19.00 -7.59
N GLY A 50 5.34 -19.02 -7.64
CA GLY A 50 6.15 -20.16 -8.09
C GLY A 50 6.21 -20.38 -9.61
N LYS A 51 5.82 -19.40 -10.44
CA LYS A 51 5.93 -19.47 -11.91
C LYS A 51 6.61 -18.23 -12.46
N HIS A 52 7.91 -18.13 -12.25
CA HIS A 52 8.70 -17.08 -12.90
C HIS A 52 9.07 -17.53 -14.31
N CYS A 53 9.25 -16.58 -15.22
CA CYS A 53 9.77 -16.85 -16.57
C CYS A 53 11.02 -17.74 -16.54
N TRP A 54 11.84 -17.59 -15.50
CA TRP A 54 13.12 -18.24 -15.29
C TRP A 54 13.04 -19.68 -14.76
N ASP A 55 11.88 -20.11 -14.26
CA ASP A 55 11.69 -21.47 -13.73
C ASP A 55 11.46 -22.49 -14.86
N ARG A 56 11.28 -22.03 -16.10
CA ARG A 56 11.28 -22.91 -17.27
C ARG A 56 12.71 -23.30 -17.60
N GLU A 57 12.97 -24.59 -17.76
CA GLU A 57 14.28 -25.12 -18.18
C GLU A 57 14.79 -24.48 -19.49
N GLU A 58 13.88 -23.99 -20.34
CA GLU A 58 14.17 -23.20 -21.56
C GLU A 58 14.85 -21.84 -21.30
N PHE A 59 14.84 -21.33 -20.06
CA PHE A 59 15.43 -20.03 -19.70
C PHE A 59 16.85 -20.14 -19.14
N GLN A 60 17.46 -21.33 -19.13
CA GLN A 60 18.90 -21.43 -18.90
C GLN A 60 19.60 -20.75 -20.07
N GLY A 61 20.19 -19.57 -19.81
CA GLY A 61 20.84 -18.75 -20.83
C GLY A 61 21.86 -19.54 -21.65
N PRO A 62 22.26 -19.02 -22.83
CA PRO A 62 23.18 -19.72 -23.72
C PRO A 62 24.45 -20.10 -22.94
N ARG A 63 24.66 -21.41 -22.74
CA ARG A 63 25.79 -21.96 -21.95
C ARG A 63 27.15 -21.74 -22.61
N PHE A 64 27.19 -21.11 -23.78
CA PHE A 64 28.30 -21.18 -24.73
C PHE A 64 29.14 -19.90 -24.83
N ALA A 65 28.95 -18.91 -23.95
CA ALA A 65 29.45 -17.56 -24.23
C ALA A 65 30.96 -17.32 -24.07
N LYS A 66 31.72 -18.23 -23.46
CA LYS A 66 33.14 -17.94 -23.14
C LYS A 66 34.16 -18.44 -24.17
N ASP A 67 33.75 -19.33 -25.08
CA ASP A 67 34.75 -20.11 -25.84
C ASP A 67 34.94 -19.66 -27.29
N CYS A 68 34.00 -18.89 -27.89
CA CYS A 68 34.14 -18.44 -29.28
C CYS A 68 35.40 -17.57 -29.52
N TYR A 69 35.81 -16.74 -28.54
CA TYR A 69 36.99 -15.88 -28.65
C TYR A 69 38.33 -16.65 -28.58
N LEU A 70 38.31 -17.91 -28.14
CA LEU A 70 39.50 -18.76 -28.02
C LEU A 70 39.82 -19.51 -29.32
N LEU A 71 38.92 -19.49 -30.31
CA LEU A 71 39.12 -20.13 -31.60
C LEU A 71 40.20 -19.37 -32.42
N SER A 72 41.24 -20.08 -32.88
CA SER A 72 42.33 -19.50 -33.67
C SER A 72 41.95 -19.27 -35.14
N ASN A 73 41.04 -20.07 -35.70
CA ASN A 73 40.55 -19.95 -37.07
C ASN A 73 39.51 -18.81 -37.18
N THR A 74 39.76 -17.84 -38.05
CA THR A 74 38.89 -16.66 -38.25
C THR A 74 37.51 -17.03 -38.79
N THR A 75 37.40 -17.92 -39.78
CA THR A 75 36.12 -18.35 -40.35
C THR A 75 35.26 -19.09 -39.32
N THR A 76 35.87 -19.97 -38.53
CA THR A 76 35.17 -20.71 -37.46
C THR A 76 34.75 -19.77 -36.32
N ARG A 77 35.60 -18.79 -35.98
CA ARG A 77 35.29 -17.75 -34.99
C ARG A 77 34.11 -16.89 -35.42
N ASP A 78 34.10 -16.41 -36.65
CA ASP A 78 33.05 -15.55 -37.18
C ASP A 78 31.70 -16.28 -37.25
N HIS A 79 31.71 -17.56 -37.66
CA HIS A 79 30.52 -18.40 -37.62
C HIS A 79 29.99 -18.58 -36.18
N CYS A 80 30.87 -18.91 -35.22
CA CYS A 80 30.53 -19.04 -33.80
C CYS A 80 29.89 -17.76 -33.23
N ILE A 81 30.47 -16.59 -33.53
CA ILE A 81 29.96 -15.28 -33.09
C ILE A 81 28.58 -14.99 -33.71
N SER A 82 28.38 -15.32 -34.99
CA SER A 82 27.10 -15.08 -35.69
C SER A 82 25.97 -15.98 -35.20
N GLU A 83 26.27 -17.25 -34.88
CA GLU A 83 25.29 -18.19 -34.33
C GLU A 83 24.91 -17.78 -32.89
N GLN A 84 25.90 -17.37 -32.11
CA GLN A 84 25.69 -16.85 -30.76
C GLN A 84 24.86 -15.55 -30.75
N SER A 85 25.11 -14.63 -31.68
CA SER A 85 24.33 -13.39 -31.74
C SER A 85 22.87 -13.65 -32.07
N ALA A 86 22.58 -14.59 -32.98
CA ALA A 86 21.22 -15.02 -33.29
C ALA A 86 20.53 -15.70 -32.09
N GLU A 87 21.25 -16.54 -31.33
CA GLU A 87 20.72 -17.16 -30.11
C GLU A 87 20.44 -16.13 -29.00
N ASN A 88 21.34 -15.17 -28.81
CA ASN A 88 21.15 -14.06 -27.87
C ASN A 88 19.93 -13.21 -28.23
N GLU A 89 19.73 -12.88 -29.50
CA GLU A 89 18.56 -12.11 -29.95
C GLU A 89 17.26 -12.90 -29.70
N LYS A 90 17.26 -14.22 -29.94
CA LYS A 90 16.13 -15.10 -29.65
C LYS A 90 15.81 -15.12 -28.15
N TRP A 91 16.83 -15.23 -27.29
CA TRP A 91 16.67 -15.23 -25.84
C TRP A 91 16.15 -13.87 -25.32
N GLN A 92 16.69 -12.75 -25.84
CA GLN A 92 16.20 -11.42 -25.52
C GLN A 92 14.73 -11.22 -25.94
N LYS A 93 14.36 -11.66 -27.15
CA LYS A 93 12.96 -11.61 -27.61
C LYS A 93 12.04 -12.41 -26.70
N MET A 94 12.44 -13.64 -26.33
CA MET A 94 11.67 -14.49 -25.43
C MET A 94 11.51 -13.87 -24.03
N GLN A 95 12.55 -13.23 -23.50
CA GLN A 95 12.48 -12.49 -22.24
C GLN A 95 11.54 -11.30 -22.30
N ASN A 96 11.70 -10.48 -23.34
CA ASN A 96 10.86 -9.30 -23.53
C ASN A 96 9.39 -9.71 -23.65
N GLU A 97 9.10 -10.79 -24.36
CA GLU A 97 7.75 -11.31 -24.50
C GLU A 97 7.22 -11.86 -23.16
N CYS A 98 8.04 -12.60 -22.41
CA CYS A 98 7.64 -13.10 -21.11
C CYS A 98 7.39 -11.96 -20.11
N GLN A 99 8.26 -10.96 -20.06
CA GLN A 99 8.08 -9.76 -19.24
C GLN A 99 6.80 -9.01 -19.61
N LYS A 100 6.53 -8.82 -20.91
CA LYS A 100 5.27 -8.18 -21.37
C LYS A 100 4.03 -8.93 -20.89
N GLN A 101 4.05 -10.25 -20.94
CA GLN A 101 2.94 -11.08 -20.45
C GLN A 101 2.78 -10.96 -18.93
N GLN A 102 3.89 -10.98 -18.19
CA GLN A 102 3.86 -10.78 -16.74
C GLN A 102 3.32 -9.39 -16.37
N ASP A 103 3.82 -8.35 -17.00
CA ASP A 103 3.38 -6.97 -16.80
C ASP A 103 1.90 -6.80 -17.13
N ALA A 104 1.39 -7.46 -18.17
CA ALA A 104 -0.03 -7.40 -18.52
C ALA A 104 -0.93 -7.95 -17.40
N VAL A 105 -0.55 -9.08 -16.81
CA VAL A 105 -1.31 -9.70 -15.72
C VAL A 105 -1.12 -8.92 -14.41
N LEU A 106 0.10 -8.49 -14.09
CA LEU A 106 0.40 -7.64 -12.93
C LEU A 106 -0.38 -6.33 -12.97
N ARG A 107 -0.47 -5.67 -14.14
CA ARG A 107 -1.25 -4.44 -14.31
C ARG A 107 -2.71 -4.64 -13.90
N ILE A 108 -3.34 -5.72 -14.35
CA ILE A 108 -4.74 -6.02 -14.01
C ILE A 108 -4.87 -6.32 -12.52
N TYR A 109 -3.96 -7.14 -11.98
CA TYR A 109 -3.93 -7.50 -10.57
C TYR A 109 -3.77 -6.27 -9.67
N ASN A 110 -2.74 -5.46 -9.91
CA ASN A 110 -2.42 -4.24 -9.17
C ASN A 110 -3.55 -3.21 -9.22
N ARG A 111 -4.21 -3.07 -10.38
CA ARG A 111 -5.39 -2.22 -10.53
C ARG A 111 -6.53 -2.67 -9.60
N ASN A 112 -6.83 -3.96 -9.59
CA ASN A 112 -7.92 -4.49 -8.76
C ASN A 112 -7.58 -4.37 -7.27
N VAL A 113 -6.34 -4.66 -6.87
CA VAL A 113 -5.89 -4.51 -5.48
C VAL A 113 -5.95 -3.05 -5.02
N SER A 114 -5.57 -2.10 -5.87
CA SER A 114 -5.69 -0.66 -5.58
C SER A 114 -7.14 -0.28 -5.29
N ILE A 115 -8.09 -0.72 -6.13
CA ILE A 115 -9.53 -0.46 -5.95
C ILE A 115 -10.04 -1.04 -4.63
N ILE A 116 -9.66 -2.28 -4.30
CA ILE A 116 -10.06 -2.94 -3.04
C ILE A 116 -9.55 -2.15 -1.82
N LEU A 117 -8.28 -1.70 -1.83
CA LEU A 117 -7.71 -0.90 -0.75
C LEU A 117 -8.41 0.45 -0.59
N LEU A 118 -8.76 1.11 -1.71
CA LEU A 118 -9.46 2.39 -1.69
C LEU A 118 -10.87 2.27 -1.12
N ILE A 119 -11.63 1.27 -1.57
CA ILE A 119 -12.99 1.02 -1.06
C ILE A 119 -12.92 0.68 0.44
N THR A 120 -12.00 -0.21 0.83
CA THR A 120 -11.83 -0.60 2.23
C THR A 120 -11.40 0.58 3.10
N GLY A 121 -10.48 1.41 2.61
CA GLY A 121 -10.05 2.64 3.28
C GLY A 121 -11.19 3.64 3.46
N MET A 122 -12.02 3.84 2.42
CA MET A 122 -13.21 4.68 2.50
C MET A 122 -14.25 4.13 3.48
N LEU A 123 -14.52 2.83 3.46
CA LEU A 123 -15.41 2.18 4.42
C LEU A 123 -14.89 2.35 5.85
N SER A 124 -13.58 2.23 6.08
CA SER A 124 -12.95 2.48 7.39
C SER A 124 -13.13 3.92 7.87
N LEU A 125 -13.09 4.91 6.97
CA LEU A 125 -13.36 6.31 7.31
C LEU A 125 -14.84 6.53 7.63
N ILE A 126 -15.74 5.85 6.93
CA ILE A 126 -17.18 5.96 7.18
C ILE A 126 -17.53 5.29 8.51
N THR A 127 -17.02 4.09 8.79
CA THR A 127 -17.27 3.37 10.04
C THR A 127 -16.72 4.13 11.24
N SER A 128 -15.62 4.88 11.09
CA SER A 128 -15.09 5.71 12.17
C SER A 128 -16.06 6.79 12.64
N LEU A 129 -16.95 7.28 11.76
CA LEU A 129 -17.99 8.24 12.13
C LEU A 129 -19.13 7.64 12.93
N PHE A 130 -19.37 6.33 12.84
CA PHE A 130 -20.41 5.66 13.62
C PHE A 130 -19.91 5.27 15.01
N ILE A 131 -18.60 5.05 15.18
CA ILE A 131 -17.97 4.63 16.44
C ILE A 131 -17.55 5.87 17.27
N VAL A 132 -18.46 6.82 17.48
CA VAL A 132 -18.16 8.08 18.21
C VAL A 132 -17.98 7.84 19.72
N SER A 133 -18.54 6.74 20.25
CA SER A 133 -18.54 6.44 21.69
C SER A 133 -17.16 6.15 22.28
N VAL A 134 -16.18 5.73 21.46
CA VAL A 134 -14.82 5.42 21.91
C VAL A 134 -13.80 6.19 21.07
N SER A 135 -13.34 7.33 21.59
CA SER A 135 -12.50 8.27 20.84
C SER A 135 -11.23 7.61 20.27
N SER A 136 -10.58 6.71 21.02
CA SER A 136 -9.36 6.01 20.56
C SER A 136 -9.62 5.06 19.38
N VAL A 137 -10.79 4.42 19.33
CA VAL A 137 -11.17 3.51 18.24
C VAL A 137 -11.49 4.30 16.98
N ALA A 138 -12.24 5.40 17.12
CA ALA A 138 -12.53 6.30 16.01
C ALA A 138 -11.26 6.86 15.36
N TYR A 139 -10.26 7.26 16.16
CA TYR A 139 -8.96 7.71 15.64
C TYR A 139 -8.21 6.57 14.94
N GLY A 140 -8.23 5.35 15.49
CA GLY A 140 -7.61 4.18 14.88
C GLY A 140 -8.16 3.87 13.49
N PHE A 141 -9.48 3.80 13.35
CA PHE A 141 -10.14 3.57 12.05
C PHE A 141 -9.95 4.73 11.08
N SER A 142 -9.94 5.98 11.57
CA SER A 142 -9.72 7.15 10.72
C SER A 142 -8.31 7.17 10.13
N PHE A 143 -7.28 7.05 10.97
CA PHE A 143 -5.89 7.02 10.52
C PHE A 143 -5.58 5.74 9.75
N GLY A 144 -6.14 4.59 10.14
CA GLY A 144 -5.97 3.34 9.42
C GLY A 144 -6.54 3.40 8.00
N GLY A 145 -7.73 4.00 7.83
CA GLY A 145 -8.30 4.25 6.50
C GLY A 145 -7.43 5.16 5.64
N ILE A 146 -6.87 6.24 6.21
CA ILE A 146 -5.93 7.13 5.52
C ILE A 146 -4.67 6.36 5.10
N VAL A 147 -4.09 5.56 5.98
CA VAL A 147 -2.89 4.76 5.68
C VAL A 147 -3.17 3.75 4.56
N LEU A 148 -4.33 3.08 4.57
CA LEU A 148 -4.72 2.17 3.48
C LEU A 148 -4.81 2.89 2.14
N ILE A 149 -5.47 4.05 2.10
CA ILE A 149 -5.57 4.89 0.90
C ILE A 149 -4.18 5.34 0.44
N PHE A 150 -3.32 5.76 1.38
CA PHE A 150 -1.95 6.17 1.08
C PHE A 150 -1.13 5.04 0.46
N ILE A 151 -1.21 3.83 1.02
CA ILE A 151 -0.55 2.66 0.45
C ILE A 151 -1.12 2.34 -0.94
N ALA A 152 -2.43 2.45 -1.13
CA ALA A 152 -3.07 2.24 -2.43
C ALA A 152 -2.53 3.19 -3.50
N ILE A 153 -2.32 4.46 -3.13
CA ILE A 153 -1.71 5.49 -3.98
C ILE A 153 -0.25 5.10 -4.23
N VAL A 154 0.63 5.13 -3.22
CA VAL A 154 2.08 4.99 -3.43
C VAL A 154 2.45 3.68 -4.13
N LYS A 155 1.82 2.56 -3.74
CA LYS A 155 2.23 1.24 -4.24
C LYS A 155 1.71 0.94 -5.64
N TYR A 156 0.51 1.40 -5.99
CA TYR A 156 -0.15 0.99 -7.23
C TYR A 156 -0.31 2.14 -8.23
N TRP A 157 0.13 3.36 -7.88
CA TRP A 157 -0.01 4.54 -8.74
C TRP A 157 0.43 4.28 -10.17
N THR A 158 1.62 3.71 -10.38
CA THR A 158 2.25 3.54 -11.69
C THR A 158 1.45 2.65 -12.64
N GLU A 159 0.74 1.66 -12.12
CA GLU A 159 0.01 0.67 -12.92
C GLU A 159 -1.42 1.10 -13.28
N LEU A 160 -1.91 2.20 -12.68
CA LEU A 160 -3.21 2.74 -13.01
C LEU A 160 -3.16 3.59 -14.29
N GLN A 161 -4.15 3.39 -15.16
CA GLN A 161 -4.39 4.28 -16.30
C GLN A 161 -4.67 5.72 -15.82
N ASP A 162 -4.19 6.72 -16.55
CA ASP A 162 -4.30 8.14 -16.17
C ASP A 162 -5.74 8.57 -15.88
N PHE A 163 -6.70 8.08 -16.66
CA PHE A 163 -8.12 8.32 -16.45
C PHE A 163 -8.63 7.77 -15.10
N MET A 164 -8.20 6.57 -14.70
CA MET A 164 -8.59 5.98 -13.41
C MET A 164 -7.99 6.75 -12.23
N ARG A 165 -6.74 7.23 -12.37
CA ARG A 165 -6.09 8.05 -11.34
C ARG A 165 -6.90 9.32 -11.06
N PHE A 166 -7.40 9.98 -12.11
CA PHE A 166 -8.22 11.18 -11.97
C PHE A 166 -9.54 10.90 -11.26
N ILE A 167 -10.26 9.84 -11.63
CA ILE A 167 -11.53 9.46 -10.99
C ILE A 167 -11.32 9.14 -9.51
N ILE A 168 -10.27 8.36 -9.18
CA ILE A 168 -9.97 7.97 -7.80
C ILE A 168 -9.64 9.20 -6.94
N LEU A 169 -8.79 10.11 -7.44
CA LEU A 169 -8.50 11.35 -6.74
C LEU A 169 -9.77 12.19 -6.53
N GLY A 170 -10.62 12.28 -7.55
CA GLY A 170 -11.90 12.96 -7.46
C GLY A 170 -12.82 12.38 -6.38
N LEU A 171 -12.93 11.05 -6.30
CA LEU A 171 -13.72 10.35 -5.28
C LEU A 171 -13.15 10.56 -3.88
N ILE A 172 -11.84 10.41 -3.69
CA ILE A 172 -11.18 10.65 -2.40
C ILE A 172 -11.43 12.09 -1.95
N LEU A 173 -11.27 13.05 -2.86
CA LEU A 173 -11.51 14.46 -2.58
C LEU A 173 -12.97 14.72 -2.19
N ALA A 174 -13.93 14.18 -2.94
CA ALA A 174 -15.35 14.31 -2.64
C ALA A 174 -15.69 13.75 -1.25
N VAL A 175 -15.16 12.58 -0.90
CA VAL A 175 -15.33 11.98 0.43
C VAL A 175 -14.70 12.86 1.51
N LEU A 176 -13.49 13.38 1.31
CA LEU A 176 -12.83 14.26 2.28
C LEU A 176 -13.61 15.57 2.50
N VAL A 177 -14.12 16.18 1.43
CA VAL A 177 -14.97 17.38 1.51
C VAL A 177 -16.26 17.08 2.25
N TRP A 178 -16.92 15.95 1.93
CA TRP A 178 -18.13 15.49 2.61
C TRP A 178 -17.90 15.26 4.12
N LEU A 179 -16.83 14.55 4.48
CA LEU A 179 -16.44 14.30 5.87
C LEU A 179 -16.13 15.61 6.59
N GLY A 180 -15.44 16.54 5.92
CA GLY A 180 -15.16 17.87 6.43
C GLY A 180 -16.43 18.64 6.76
N TYR A 181 -17.38 18.70 5.82
CA TYR A 181 -18.66 19.39 6.02
C TYR A 181 -19.48 18.76 7.15
N LYS A 182 -19.69 17.44 7.12
CA LYS A 182 -20.49 16.72 8.13
C LYS A 182 -19.92 16.87 9.53
N LYS A 183 -18.59 16.81 9.68
CA LYS A 183 -17.93 16.94 10.97
C LYS A 183 -18.00 18.36 11.52
N LEU A 184 -17.99 19.38 10.65
CA LEU A 184 -18.19 20.77 11.05
C LEU A 184 -19.62 21.00 11.54
N ASP A 185 -20.61 20.35 10.95
CA ASP A 185 -22.01 20.46 11.36
C ASP A 185 -22.26 19.81 12.73
N SER A 186 -21.74 18.58 12.94
CA SER A 186 -21.82 17.93 14.26
C SER A 186 -21.14 18.72 15.38
N ARG A 187 -20.11 19.51 15.06
CA ARG A 187 -19.41 20.38 16.04
C ARG A 187 -20.24 21.61 16.42
N LYS A 188 -21.09 22.12 15.53
CA LYS A 188 -21.96 23.28 15.82
C LYS A 188 -23.07 22.92 16.82
N GLU A 189 -23.66 21.73 16.69
CA GLU A 189 -24.71 21.25 17.61
C GLU A 189 -24.19 21.05 19.04
N GLU A 190 -23.00 20.45 19.19
CA GLU A 190 -22.38 20.23 20.49
C GLU A 190 -22.01 21.54 21.21
N GLN A 191 -21.63 22.58 20.46
CA GLN A 191 -21.36 23.90 21.01
C GLN A 191 -22.64 24.66 21.39
N ASN A 192 -23.72 24.53 20.63
CA ASN A 192 -25.02 25.13 20.97
C ASN A 192 -25.66 24.49 22.21
N SER A 193 -25.54 23.17 22.38
CA SER A 193 -26.04 22.47 23.57
C SER A 193 -25.31 22.88 24.86
N LYS A 194 -23.99 23.13 24.79
CA LYS A 194 -23.21 23.65 25.94
C LYS A 194 -23.46 25.13 26.24
N LYS A 195 -24.05 25.88 25.31
CA LYS A 195 -24.35 27.31 25.49
C LYS A 195 -25.69 27.55 26.18
N HIS A 196 -26.56 26.55 26.22
CA HIS A 196 -27.89 26.58 26.85
C HIS A 196 -27.96 25.80 28.18
N LYS A 197 -26.81 25.43 28.75
CA LYS A 197 -26.69 24.73 30.04
C LYS A 197 -25.77 25.51 30.96
#